data_AF-A0A7C5M417-F1
#
_entry.id   AF-A0A7C5M417-F1
#
_cell.length_a   1.000
_cell.length_b   1.000
_cell.length_c   1.000
_cell.angle_alpha   90.00
_cell.angle_beta   90.00
_cell.angle_gamma   90.00
#
_symmetry.space_group_name_H-M   'P 1'
#
loop_
_entity.id
_entity.type
_entity.pdbx_description
1 polymer ?
#
loop_
_entity_poly.entity_id
_entity_poly.type
_entity_poly.pdbx_seq_one_letter_code
_entity_poly.pdbx_strand_id
1 'polypeptide(L)' 'TIGAVIKGETDHDEIVMQHASRKIADLAIEYGKPVSLGISGHGMTRLQAEERIEKAKEAVEAVVKMCRRLKEI' A
#
# COMPACT_ATOMS: atom_id res chain seq x y z
N THR A 1 0.04 -2.54 4.93
CA THR A 1 1.48 -2.41 4.59
C THR A 1 1.82 -0.95 4.38
N ILE A 2 3.03 -0.51 4.74
CA ILE A 2 3.49 0.89 4.54
C ILE A 2 4.81 0.84 3.78
N GLY A 3 4.99 1.74 2.80
CA GLY A 3 6.24 1.84 2.05
C GLY A 3 6.21 2.91 0.96
N ALA A 4 7.31 3.02 0.22
CA ALA A 4 7.46 3.95 -0.88
C ALA A 4 8.31 3.28 -1.97
N VAL A 5 7.84 3.30 -3.22
CA VAL A 5 8.58 2.83 -4.40
C VAL A 5 8.95 4.03 -5.27
N ILE A 6 10.23 4.41 -5.25
CA ILE A 6 10.76 5.59 -5.93
C ILE A 6 11.34 5.17 -7.29
N LYS A 7 11.10 5.97 -8.33
CA LYS A 7 11.64 5.71 -9.67
C LYS A 7 13.17 5.81 -9.66
N GLY A 8 13.81 4.77 -10.19
CA GLY A 8 15.25 4.73 -10.44
C GLY A 8 15.59 4.98 -11.92
N GLU A 9 16.73 4.44 -12.35
CA GLU A 9 17.19 4.55 -13.75
C GLU A 9 16.44 3.63 -14.71
N THR A 10 15.70 2.64 -14.18
CA THR A 10 14.92 1.66 -14.96
C THR A 10 13.47 1.67 -14.51
N ASP A 11 12.58 1.07 -15.31
CA ASP A 11 11.15 0.93 -15.00
C ASP A 11 10.85 -0.26 -14.06
N HIS A 12 11.84 -0.73 -13.31
CA HIS A 12 11.67 -1.82 -12.35
C HIS A 12 10.71 -1.44 -11.19
N ASP A 13 10.54 -0.15 -10.92
CA ASP A 13 9.58 0.37 -9.93
C ASP A 13 8.14 0.00 -10.28
N GLU A 14 7.78 -0.03 -11.56
CA GLU A 14 6.46 -0.42 -12.03
C GLU A 14 6.16 -1.89 -11.72
N ILE A 15 7.11 -2.78 -12.04
CA ILE A 15 7.00 -4.22 -11.77
C ILE A 15 6.90 -4.50 -10.27
N VAL A 16 7.74 -3.84 -9.46
CA VAL A 16 7.71 -3.95 -8.00
C VAL A 16 6.33 -3.53 -7.45
N MET A 17 5.81 -2.38 -7.89
CA MET A 17 4.53 -1.86 -7.40
C MET A 17 3.34 -2.72 -7.85
N GLN A 18 3.33 -3.20 -9.09
CA GLN A 18 2.29 -4.09 -9.60
C GLN A 18 2.24 -5.41 -8.83
N HIS A 19 3.39 -6.06 -8.59
CA HIS A 19 3.43 -7.29 -7.83
C HIS A 19 3.12 -7.09 -6.35
N ALA A 20 3.62 -6.02 -5.73
CA ALA A 20 3.34 -5.71 -4.33
C ALA A 20 1.84 -5.47 -4.10
N SER A 21 1.20 -4.63 -4.92
CA SER A 21 -0.24 -4.34 -4.79
C SER A 21 -1.08 -5.60 -4.98
N ARG A 22 -0.78 -6.42 -6.00
CA ARG A 22 -1.50 -7.67 -6.25
C ARG A 22 -1.36 -8.65 -5.09
N LYS A 23 -0.13 -8.92 -4.64
CA LYS A 23 0.10 -9.88 -3.55
C LYS A 23 -0.50 -9.43 -2.23
N ILE A 24 -0.48 -8.14 -1.92
CA ILE A 24 -1.16 -7.60 -0.73
C ILE A 24 -2.67 -7.88 -0.77
N ALA A 25 -3.31 -7.69 -1.93
CA ALA A 25 -4.72 -7.99 -2.09
C ALA A 25 -5.01 -9.49 -1.98
N ASP A 26 -4.20 -10.34 -2.61
CA ASP A 26 -4.33 -11.80 -2.54
C ASP A 26 -4.23 -12.29 -1.07
N LEU A 27 -3.27 -11.78 -0.30
CA LEU A 27 -3.09 -12.14 1.11
C LEU A 27 -4.31 -11.77 1.97
N ALA A 28 -4.98 -10.65 1.68
CA ALA A 28 -6.18 -10.27 2.43
C ALA A 28 -7.31 -11.29 2.29
N ILE A 29 -7.43 -11.88 1.09
CA ILE A 29 -8.40 -12.92 0.77
C ILE A 29 -7.96 -14.26 1.36
N GLU A 30 -6.71 -14.68 1.12
CA GLU A 30 -6.15 -15.96 1.55
C GLU A 30 -6.28 -16.18 3.06
N TYR A 31 -5.97 -15.15 3.85
CA TYR A 31 -5.98 -15.24 5.31
C TYR A 31 -7.27 -14.71 5.94
N GLY A 32 -8.24 -14.27 5.14
CA GLY A 32 -9.49 -13.67 5.64
C GLY A 32 -9.25 -12.48 6.59
N LYS A 33 -8.12 -11.77 6.44
CA LYS A 33 -7.70 -10.70 7.34
C LYS A 33 -7.59 -9.40 6.54
N PRO A 34 -8.21 -8.30 6.98
CA PRO A 34 -8.04 -7.01 6.32
C PRO A 34 -6.56 -6.62 6.22
N VAL A 35 -6.12 -6.30 5.01
CA VAL A 35 -4.80 -5.73 4.75
C VAL A 35 -5.00 -4.49 3.87
N SER A 36 -4.44 -3.36 4.29
CA SER A 36 -4.46 -2.11 3.50
C SER A 36 -3.18 -1.92 2.69
N LEU A 37 -3.34 -1.24 1.54
CA LEU A 37 -2.24 -0.78 0.71
C LEU A 37 -1.87 0.67 1.08
N GLY A 38 -0.76 0.84 1.79
CA GLY A 38 -0.18 2.14 2.15
C GLY A 38 1.19 2.36 1.51
N ILE A 39 1.38 1.87 0.29
CA ILE A 39 2.61 2.05 -0.48
C ILE A 39 2.37 3.14 -1.53
N SER A 40 3.20 4.18 -1.53
CA SER A 40 3.20 5.21 -2.58
C SER A 40 4.15 4.84 -3.73
N GLY A 41 3.84 5.29 -4.94
CA GLY A 41 4.56 4.95 -6.17
C GLY A 41 3.67 4.18 -7.17
N HIS A 42 4.19 3.72 -8.30
CA HIS A 42 5.54 3.93 -8.84
C HIS A 42 5.68 5.29 -9.56
N GLY A 43 6.81 5.56 -10.21
CA GLY A 43 7.00 6.77 -11.05
C GLY A 43 7.20 8.07 -10.27
N MET A 44 7.44 8.00 -8.95
CA MET A 44 7.62 9.18 -8.10
C MET A 44 9.08 9.49 -7.83
N THR A 45 9.40 10.77 -7.69
CA THR A 45 10.71 11.23 -7.20
C THR A 45 10.80 11.11 -5.68
N ARG A 46 12.01 11.24 -5.13
CA ARG A 46 12.22 11.27 -3.68
C ARG A 46 11.43 12.39 -2.98
N LEU A 47 11.42 13.61 -3.54
CA LEU A 47 10.68 14.74 -2.96
C LEU A 47 9.17 14.46 -2.91
N GLN A 48 8.60 13.90 -3.98
CA GLN A 48 7.20 13.50 -4.01
C GLN A 48 6.87 12.38 -3.02
N ALA A 49 7.82 11.48 -2.76
CA ALA A 49 7.67 10.44 -1.74
C ALA A 49 7.66 11.04 -0.33
N GLU A 50 8.55 12.01 -0.07
CA GLU A 50 8.63 12.73 1.20
C GLU A 50 7.34 13.53 1.49
N GLU A 51 6.80 14.22 0.50
CA GLU A 51 5.50 14.92 0.59
C GLU A 51 4.31 14.00 0.95
N ARG A 52 4.46 12.68 0.71
CA ARG A 52 3.40 11.69 0.91
C ARG A 52 3.57 10.84 2.17
N ILE A 53 4.58 11.10 3.01
CA ILE A 53 4.82 10.33 4.24
C ILE A 53 3.57 10.24 5.12
N GLU A 54 2.85 11.35 5.29
CA GLU A 54 1.64 11.42 6.13
C GLU A 54 0.49 10.53 5.62
N LYS A 55 0.49 10.13 4.33
CA LYS A 55 -0.52 9.21 3.80
C LYS A 55 -0.46 7.82 4.42
N ALA A 56 0.63 7.45 5.10
CA ALA A 56 0.70 6.21 5.87
C ALA A 56 -0.41 6.12 6.92
N LYS A 57 -0.84 7.26 7.49
CA LYS A 57 -1.96 7.33 8.43
C LYS A 57 -3.27 6.84 7.80
N GLU A 58 -3.57 7.28 6.59
CA GLU A 58 -4.80 6.88 5.87
C GLU A 58 -4.85 5.36 5.66
N ALA A 59 -3.71 4.73 5.37
CA ALA A 59 -3.62 3.28 5.22
C ALA A 59 -3.93 2.52 6.52
N VAL A 60 -3.51 3.05 7.67
CA VAL A 60 -3.84 2.48 8.98
C VAL A 60 -5.33 2.69 9.30
N GLU A 61 -5.86 3.88 9.04
CA GLU A 61 -7.28 4.15 9.23
C GLU A 61 -8.16 3.23 8.38
N ALA A 62 -7.78 2.98 7.12
CA ALA A 62 -8.49 2.07 6.24
C ALA A 62 -8.57 0.65 6.80
N VAL A 63 -7.44 0.10 7.30
CA VAL A 63 -7.46 -1.26 7.88
C VAL A 63 -8.26 -1.33 9.18
N VAL A 64 -8.19 -0.30 10.03
CA VAL A 64 -9.00 -0.23 11.25
C VAL A 64 -10.50 -0.19 10.92
N LYS A 65 -10.90 0.61 9.93
CA LYS A 65 -12.30 0.68 9.46
C LYS A 65 -12.77 -0.68 8.93
N MET A 66 -11.96 -1.37 8.14
CA MET A 66 -12.28 -2.72 7.66
C MET A 66 -12.42 -3.73 8.83
N CYS A 67 -11.49 -3.71 9.79
CA CYS A 67 -11.56 -4.58 10.98
C CYS A 67 -12.82 -4.32 11.81
N ARG A 68 -13.26 -3.06 11.95
CA ARG A 68 -14.52 -2.74 12.64
C ARG A 68 -15.72 -3.27 11.86
N ARG A 69 -15.75 -3.04 10.55
CA ARG A 69 -16.85 -3.50 9.69
C ARG A 69 -17.04 -5.01 9.74
N LEU A 70 -15.94 -5.78 9.74
CA LEU A 70 -16.01 -7.24 9.85
C LEU A 70 -16.52 -7.75 11.20
N LYS A 71 -16.50 -6.95 12.27
CA LYS A 71 -17.10 -7.31 13.56
C LYS A 71 -18.60 -7.06 13.63
N GLU A 72 -19.13 -6.29 12.68
CA GLU A 72 -20.55 -5.92 12.59
C GLU A 72 -21.32 -6.80 11.59
N ILE A 73 -20.63 -7.72 10.92
CA ILE A 73 -21.19 -8.74 10.03
C ILE A 73 -21.14 -10.07 10.79
#